data_AF-A0A8B8TCA3-F1
#
_entry.id   AF-A0A8B8TCA3-F1
#
_cell.length_a   1.000
_cell.length_b   1.000
_cell.length_c   1.000
_cell.angle_alpha   90.00
_cell.angle_beta   90.00
_cell.angle_gamma   90.00
#
_symmetry.space_group_name_H-M   'P 1'
#
loop_
_entity.id
_entity.type
_entity.pdbx_description
1 polymer ?
#
loop_
_entity_poly.entity_id
_entity_poly.type
_entity_poly.pdbx_seq_one_letter_code
_entity_poly.pdbx_strand_id
1 'polypeptide(L)'
;MGKLVVLTLLGAGLALIGERLVAFRQRINAYREVEPVEPQNCHLIEGLENGAEDIDILPSGLAFISTGLKYPGMPDFAPDEPGQIFLMDLNEQNPRVQSLNISDGFDRASFNPHGISTFIDKDQTVYLYVVNHPHMDSTVEIFKFEEQQHSLVHLKTIKHKLLKSVNDIVVLGAEQFYATRDHYFTNFFLAQLEMFLDLCWTSVLFYSPREVKVVAKGFSSANGITVSPDKKYIYVADVLAKNIHVMEKHDNWDLTQLKVLRIRNILSEKPEISTEYANNGSVLQGSSVASVYQGKLLIGTVFHKALYCVL
;
A
#
# COMPACT_ATOMS: atom_id res chain seq x y z
N MET A 1 53.22 3.59 -9.32
CA MET A 1 52.11 2.64 -9.06
C MET A 1 50.91 3.29 -8.37
N GLY A 2 51.07 4.07 -7.29
CA GLY A 2 49.93 4.67 -6.56
C GLY A 2 48.95 5.52 -7.40
N LYS A 3 49.44 6.39 -8.28
CA LYS A 3 48.57 7.20 -9.17
C LYS A 3 47.70 6.35 -10.11
N LEU A 4 48.25 5.25 -10.63
CA LEU A 4 47.52 4.34 -11.51
C LEU A 4 46.43 3.60 -10.72
N VAL A 5 46.75 3.13 -9.51
CA VAL A 5 45.76 2.49 -8.62
C VAL A 5 44.60 3.43 -8.29
N VAL A 6 44.89 4.70 -7.96
CA VAL A 6 43.85 5.70 -7.69
C VAL A 6 42.94 5.92 -8.90
N LEU A 7 43.52 6.07 -10.09
CA LEU A 7 42.73 6.25 -11.33
C LEU A 7 41.91 5.01 -11.66
N THR A 8 42.44 3.81 -11.45
CA THR A 8 41.70 2.56 -11.66
C THR A 8 40.52 2.45 -10.70
N LEU A 9 40.72 2.74 -9.41
CA LEU A 9 39.65 2.73 -8.41
C LEU A 9 38.57 3.77 -8.72
N LEU A 10 38.97 4.96 -9.15
CA LEU A 10 38.03 6.00 -9.57
C LEU A 10 37.21 5.55 -10.79
N GLY A 11 37.87 4.99 -11.81
CA GLY A 11 37.20 4.47 -13.00
C GLY A 11 36.20 3.35 -12.67
N ALA A 12 36.61 2.40 -11.82
CA ALA A 12 35.72 1.34 -11.35
C ALA A 12 34.53 1.88 -10.54
N GLY A 13 34.76 2.86 -9.67
CA GLY A 13 33.70 3.52 -8.89
C GLY A 13 32.69 4.25 -9.77
N LEU A 14 33.16 5.02 -10.76
CA LEU A 14 32.28 5.71 -11.71
C LEU A 14 31.49 4.73 -12.58
N ALA A 15 32.11 3.63 -13.01
CA ALA A 15 31.42 2.58 -13.75
C ALA A 15 30.31 1.92 -12.92
N LEU A 16 30.57 1.64 -11.64
CA LEU A 16 29.55 1.12 -10.72
C LEU A 16 28.39 2.10 -10.52
N ILE A 17 28.67 3.40 -10.33
CA ILE A 17 27.63 4.42 -10.21
C ILE A 17 26.81 4.50 -11.50
N GLY A 18 27.46 4.48 -12.67
CA GLY A 18 26.80 4.48 -13.96
C GLY A 18 25.89 3.27 -14.15
N GLU A 19 26.35 2.07 -13.80
CA GLU A 19 25.53 0.86 -13.83
C GLU A 19 24.33 0.96 -12.90
N ARG A 20 24.52 1.44 -11.66
CA ARG A 20 23.42 1.61 -10.68
C ARG A 20 22.39 2.64 -11.14
N LEU A 21 22.81 3.72 -11.79
CA LEU A 21 21.90 4.69 -12.41
C LEU A 21 21.05 4.05 -13.51
N VAL A 22 21.66 3.24 -14.39
CA VAL A 22 20.92 2.53 -15.46
C VAL A 22 19.95 1.52 -14.86
N ALA A 23 20.38 0.71 -13.90
CA ALA A 23 19.54 -0.27 -13.22
C ALA A 23 18.37 0.40 -12.48
N PHE A 24 18.61 1.50 -11.77
CA PHE A 24 17.57 2.25 -11.08
C PHE A 24 16.53 2.80 -12.06
N ARG A 25 16.96 3.42 -13.18
CA ARG A 25 16.04 3.91 -14.23
C ARG A 25 15.18 2.80 -14.82
N GLN A 26 15.74 1.60 -14.99
CA GLN A 26 14.99 0.43 -15.43
C GLN A 26 13.97 -0.03 -14.38
N ARG A 27 14.35 -0.08 -13.09
CA ARG A 27 13.44 -0.47 -11.99
C ARG A 27 12.26 0.48 -11.85
N ILE A 28 12.48 1.79 -11.88
CA ILE A 28 11.40 2.79 -11.79
C ILE A 28 10.61 2.95 -13.09
N ASN A 29 10.87 2.13 -14.12
CA ASN A 29 10.17 2.22 -15.41
C ASN A 29 10.23 3.62 -16.06
N ALA A 30 11.39 4.30 -15.98
CA ALA A 30 11.54 5.70 -16.41
C ALA A 30 11.22 6.00 -17.89
N TYR A 31 11.09 4.97 -18.72
CA TYR A 31 10.78 5.07 -20.16
C TYR A 31 9.45 4.40 -20.53
N ARG A 32 8.66 3.96 -19.53
CA ARG A 32 7.39 3.30 -19.77
C ARG A 32 6.35 4.36 -20.13
N GLU A 33 5.76 4.21 -21.30
CA GLU A 33 4.55 4.93 -21.70
C GLU A 33 3.31 4.09 -21.43
N VAL A 34 2.16 4.75 -21.34
CA VAL A 34 0.88 4.14 -21.01
C VAL A 34 -0.06 4.31 -22.20
N GLU A 35 -0.43 3.19 -22.81
CA GLU A 35 -1.54 3.15 -23.77
C GLU A 35 -2.85 3.22 -22.98
N PRO A 36 -3.80 4.08 -23.38
CA PRO A 36 -5.03 4.27 -22.63
C PRO A 36 -5.94 3.04 -22.73
N VAL A 37 -6.47 2.62 -21.59
CA VAL A 37 -7.51 1.60 -21.46
C VAL A 37 -8.54 2.17 -20.50
N GLU A 38 -9.76 2.40 -20.96
CA GLU A 38 -10.82 3.00 -20.15
C GLU A 38 -12.08 2.11 -20.21
N PRO A 39 -12.52 1.56 -19.07
CA PRO A 39 -13.82 0.90 -18.95
C PRO A 39 -14.98 1.85 -19.26
N GLN A 40 -16.19 1.30 -19.35
CA GLN A 40 -17.38 2.12 -19.53
C GLN A 40 -17.67 2.94 -18.26
N ASN A 41 -18.14 4.18 -18.46
CA ASN A 41 -18.70 5.03 -17.40
C ASN A 41 -17.79 5.27 -16.18
N CYS A 42 -16.52 5.59 -16.42
CA CYS A 42 -15.62 6.06 -15.37
C CYS A 42 -15.89 7.52 -14.99
N HIS A 43 -15.96 7.82 -13.70
CA HIS A 43 -16.06 9.18 -13.17
C HIS A 43 -15.22 9.34 -11.91
N LEU A 44 -14.69 10.55 -11.72
CA LEU A 44 -13.99 10.92 -10.50
C LEU A 44 -14.97 10.93 -9.33
N ILE A 45 -14.52 10.45 -8.17
CA ILE A 45 -15.30 10.45 -6.95
C ILE A 45 -15.20 11.83 -6.31
N GLU A 46 -16.29 12.60 -6.34
CA GLU A 46 -16.33 13.94 -5.76
C GLU A 46 -16.03 13.90 -4.25
N GLY A 47 -15.15 14.80 -3.78
CA GLY A 47 -14.77 14.91 -2.37
C GLY A 47 -13.45 14.21 -2.01
N LEU A 48 -12.89 13.37 -2.90
CA LEU A 48 -11.57 12.77 -2.74
C LEU A 48 -10.55 13.48 -3.62
N GLU A 49 -9.80 14.42 -3.03
CA GLU A 49 -8.89 15.31 -3.77
C GLU A 49 -7.41 15.19 -3.34
N ASN A 50 -7.14 14.58 -2.18
CA ASN A 50 -5.83 14.61 -1.52
C ASN A 50 -5.34 13.19 -1.15
N GLY A 51 -5.39 12.26 -2.09
CA GLY A 51 -5.04 10.86 -1.91
C GLY A 51 -6.21 10.01 -1.44
N ALA A 52 -6.29 8.82 -2.01
CA ALA A 52 -7.18 7.71 -1.66
C ALA A 52 -6.31 6.45 -1.73
N GLU A 53 -5.34 6.34 -0.83
CA GLU A 53 -4.15 5.51 -1.05
C GLU A 53 -4.48 4.01 -1.01
N ASP A 54 -5.34 3.61 -0.08
CA ASP A 54 -5.80 2.23 0.05
C ASP A 54 -7.32 2.14 0.26
N ILE A 55 -7.91 1.02 -0.18
CA ILE A 55 -9.35 0.77 -0.21
C ILE A 55 -9.62 -0.69 0.18
N ASP A 56 -10.41 -0.89 1.24
CA ASP A 56 -10.94 -2.19 1.62
C ASP A 56 -12.47 -2.21 1.58
N ILE A 57 -13.04 -3.23 0.94
CA ILE A 57 -14.48 -3.35 0.70
C ILE A 57 -15.03 -4.53 1.50
N LEU A 58 -15.96 -4.23 2.41
CA LEU A 58 -16.69 -5.26 3.14
C LEU A 58 -17.58 -6.09 2.20
N PRO A 59 -17.93 -7.34 2.56
CA PRO A 59 -18.92 -8.12 1.84
C PRO A 59 -20.28 -7.44 1.69
N SER A 60 -20.61 -6.49 2.58
CA SER A 60 -21.83 -5.68 2.51
C SER A 60 -21.81 -4.64 1.38
N GLY A 61 -20.66 -4.33 0.78
CA GLY A 61 -20.49 -3.27 -0.21
C GLY A 61 -20.06 -1.92 0.37
N LEU A 62 -19.91 -1.81 1.69
CA LEU A 62 -19.28 -0.65 2.31
C LEU A 62 -17.78 -0.66 2.06
N ALA A 63 -17.26 0.41 1.45
CA ALA A 63 -15.85 0.60 1.16
C ALA A 63 -15.24 1.65 2.10
N PHE A 64 -14.19 1.27 2.82
CA PHE A 64 -13.33 2.20 3.56
C PHE A 64 -12.21 2.69 2.66
N ILE A 65 -11.86 3.96 2.77
CA ILE A 65 -10.86 4.61 1.92
C ILE A 65 -9.92 5.42 2.82
N SER A 66 -8.63 5.12 2.82
CA SER A 66 -7.62 5.93 3.51
C SER A 66 -7.21 7.12 2.65
N THR A 67 -7.15 8.31 3.24
CA THR A 67 -6.94 9.57 2.49
C THR A 67 -6.01 10.53 3.22
N GLY A 68 -5.37 11.44 2.47
CA GLY A 68 -4.50 12.47 3.04
C GLY A 68 -3.14 11.95 3.52
N LEU A 69 -2.64 10.85 2.93
CA LEU A 69 -1.33 10.31 3.25
C LEU A 69 -0.24 11.32 2.91
N LYS A 70 0.60 11.61 3.91
CA LYS A 70 1.84 12.36 3.77
C LYS A 70 2.99 11.39 3.88
N TYR A 71 3.66 11.13 2.75
CA TYR A 71 4.79 10.21 2.69
C TYR A 71 6.02 10.88 2.06
N PRO A 72 7.24 10.72 2.63
CA PRO A 72 8.44 11.38 2.11
C PRO A 72 8.69 11.11 0.62
N GLY A 73 8.87 12.18 -0.15
CA GLY A 73 9.15 12.10 -1.58
C GLY A 73 7.92 12.03 -2.49
N MET A 74 6.71 11.98 -1.93
CA MET A 74 5.45 12.07 -2.68
C MET A 74 4.89 13.50 -2.68
N PRO A 75 4.16 13.91 -3.73
CA PRO A 75 3.37 15.14 -3.71
C PRO A 75 2.35 15.16 -2.57
N ASP A 76 2.05 16.35 -2.06
CA ASP A 76 0.99 16.60 -1.09
C ASP A 76 0.29 17.91 -1.48
N PHE A 77 -1.02 17.83 -1.71
CA PHE A 77 -1.85 18.97 -2.13
C PHE A 77 -2.58 19.65 -0.97
N ALA A 78 -2.54 19.07 0.24
CA ALA A 78 -3.18 19.61 1.45
C ALA A 78 -2.28 19.41 2.68
N PRO A 79 -1.10 20.06 2.73
CA PRO A 79 -0.10 19.81 3.77
C PRO A 79 -0.55 20.18 5.19
N ASP A 80 -1.53 21.07 5.31
CA ASP A 80 -2.05 21.55 6.60
C ASP A 80 -3.27 20.74 7.12
N GLU A 81 -3.82 19.85 6.30
CA GLU A 81 -5.02 19.06 6.65
C GLU A 81 -4.63 17.66 7.14
N PRO A 82 -5.16 17.14 8.25
CA PRO A 82 -4.89 15.77 8.67
C PRO A 82 -5.51 14.76 7.70
N GLY A 83 -4.98 13.54 7.70
CA GLY A 83 -5.58 12.45 6.94
C GLY A 83 -6.92 12.00 7.52
N GLN A 84 -7.71 11.29 6.72
CA GLN A 84 -9.07 10.89 7.06
C GLN A 84 -9.39 9.49 6.52
N ILE A 85 -10.40 8.85 7.12
CA ILE A 85 -11.01 7.64 6.55
C ILE A 85 -12.38 8.03 6.00
N PHE A 86 -12.61 7.74 4.73
CA PHE A 86 -13.91 7.89 4.09
C PHE A 86 -14.64 6.54 4.00
N LEU A 87 -15.96 6.60 3.96
CA LEU A 87 -16.87 5.49 3.71
C LEU A 87 -17.67 5.76 2.44
N MET A 88 -17.91 4.73 1.64
CA MET A 88 -18.75 4.76 0.44
C MET A 88 -19.61 3.50 0.39
N ASP A 89 -20.92 3.64 0.19
CA ASP A 89 -21.82 2.48 0.01
C ASP A 89 -21.97 2.14 -1.48
N LEU A 90 -21.32 1.06 -1.90
CA LEU A 90 -21.33 0.61 -3.28
C LEU A 90 -22.63 -0.06 -3.71
N ASN A 91 -23.64 -0.19 -2.84
CA ASN A 91 -24.97 -0.62 -3.25
C ASN A 91 -25.85 0.54 -3.73
N GLU A 92 -25.47 1.78 -3.41
CA GLU A 92 -26.18 2.96 -3.90
C GLU A 92 -26.09 3.09 -5.42
N GLN A 93 -27.12 3.70 -6.01
CA GLN A 93 -27.14 3.98 -7.44
C GLN A 93 -26.10 5.03 -7.84
N ASN A 94 -25.92 6.05 -6.98
CA ASN A 94 -24.93 7.12 -7.14
C ASN A 94 -24.15 7.25 -5.83
N PRO A 95 -23.22 6.32 -5.54
CA PRO A 95 -22.53 6.28 -4.26
C PRO A 95 -21.77 7.57 -4.01
N ARG A 96 -21.87 8.08 -2.78
CA ARG A 96 -21.10 9.25 -2.33
C ARG A 96 -20.17 8.86 -1.20
N VAL A 97 -19.05 9.57 -1.12
CA VAL A 97 -18.13 9.41 -0.01
C VAL A 97 -18.56 10.28 1.17
N GLN A 98 -18.35 9.76 2.37
CA GLN A 98 -18.55 10.48 3.62
C GLN A 98 -17.35 10.25 4.53
N SER A 99 -16.79 11.33 5.09
CA SER A 99 -15.73 11.22 6.10
C SER A 99 -16.29 10.61 7.38
N LEU A 100 -15.61 9.61 7.93
CA LEU A 100 -15.97 8.97 9.18
C LEU A 100 -15.47 9.80 10.36
N ASN A 101 -16.37 10.09 11.29
CA ASN A 101 -15.98 10.73 12.53
C ASN A 101 -15.18 9.76 13.40
N ILE A 102 -13.99 10.15 13.84
CA ILE A 102 -13.23 9.38 14.83
C ILE A 102 -13.60 9.88 16.23
N SER A 103 -13.92 8.96 17.14
CA SER A 103 -14.31 9.25 18.52
C SER A 103 -13.26 10.10 19.25
N ASP A 104 -13.70 10.87 20.25
CA ASP A 104 -12.81 11.68 21.07
C ASP A 104 -11.74 10.83 21.79
N GLY A 105 -10.58 11.44 22.05
CA GLY A 105 -9.44 10.79 22.70
C GLY A 105 -8.35 10.28 21.74
N PHE A 106 -8.63 10.18 20.44
CA PHE A 106 -7.63 9.93 19.41
C PHE A 106 -7.00 11.24 18.93
N ASP A 107 -5.68 11.25 18.72
CA ASP A 107 -4.96 12.40 18.16
C ASP A 107 -5.21 12.52 16.65
N ARG A 108 -6.33 13.16 16.31
CA ARG A 108 -6.74 13.43 14.93
C ARG A 108 -5.80 14.39 14.21
N ALA A 109 -5.07 15.24 14.93
CA ALA A 109 -4.23 16.26 14.32
C ALA A 109 -2.96 15.67 13.68
N SER A 110 -2.42 14.59 14.26
CA SER A 110 -1.26 13.87 13.72
C SER A 110 -1.64 12.65 12.88
N PHE A 111 -2.93 12.41 12.65
CA PHE A 111 -3.39 11.25 11.91
C PHE A 111 -2.96 11.33 10.44
N ASN A 112 -2.26 10.28 10.01
CA ASN A 112 -1.66 10.16 8.69
C ASN A 112 -1.81 8.69 8.21
N PRO A 113 -3.02 8.31 7.76
CA PRO A 113 -3.37 6.94 7.40
C PRO A 113 -2.73 6.53 6.07
N HIS A 114 -2.34 5.26 5.97
CA HIS A 114 -1.71 4.62 4.81
C HIS A 114 -2.53 3.36 4.45
N GLY A 115 -1.93 2.17 4.40
CA GLY A 115 -2.65 0.92 4.18
C GLY A 115 -3.67 0.58 5.28
N ILE A 116 -4.74 -0.12 4.89
CA ILE A 116 -5.88 -0.46 5.73
C ILE A 116 -6.31 -1.92 5.53
N SER A 117 -6.89 -2.51 6.58
CA SER A 117 -7.49 -3.84 6.47
C SER A 117 -8.63 -4.02 7.47
N THR A 118 -9.69 -4.67 7.03
CA THR A 118 -10.89 -4.94 7.81
C THR A 118 -10.87 -6.33 8.43
N PHE A 119 -11.52 -6.46 9.59
CA PHE A 119 -11.77 -7.73 10.24
C PHE A 119 -13.20 -7.77 10.77
N ILE A 120 -13.96 -8.78 10.36
CA ILE A 120 -15.31 -9.03 10.87
C ILE A 120 -15.20 -10.14 11.93
N ASP A 121 -15.50 -9.82 13.18
CA ASP A 121 -15.49 -10.80 14.26
C ASP A 121 -16.75 -11.69 14.22
N LYS A 122 -16.77 -12.72 15.06
CA LYS A 122 -17.84 -13.73 15.11
C LYS A 122 -19.20 -13.14 15.41
N ASP A 123 -19.26 -12.03 16.15
CA ASP A 123 -20.47 -11.29 16.49
C ASP A 123 -20.89 -10.28 15.41
N GLN A 124 -20.24 -10.30 14.24
CA GLN A 124 -20.40 -9.35 13.13
C GLN A 124 -19.88 -7.93 13.42
N THR A 125 -19.18 -7.71 14.53
CA THR A 125 -18.50 -6.45 14.77
C THR A 125 -17.41 -6.25 13.71
N VAL A 126 -17.45 -5.10 13.04
CA VAL A 126 -16.45 -4.70 12.05
C VAL A 126 -15.35 -3.90 12.75
N TYR A 127 -14.11 -4.32 12.54
CA TYR A 127 -12.91 -3.60 12.93
C TYR A 127 -12.17 -3.12 11.70
N LEU A 128 -11.67 -1.88 11.76
CA LEU A 128 -10.79 -1.31 10.77
C LEU A 128 -9.40 -1.14 11.39
N TYR A 129 -8.40 -1.70 10.74
CA TYR A 129 -7.00 -1.53 11.09
C TYR A 129 -6.39 -0.55 10.11
N VAL A 130 -5.64 0.40 10.62
CA VAL A 130 -5.07 1.48 9.81
C VAL A 130 -3.59 1.63 10.14
N VAL A 131 -2.74 1.49 9.14
CA VAL A 131 -1.34 1.92 9.24
C VAL A 131 -1.33 3.44 9.37
N ASN A 132 -0.65 3.96 10.38
CA ASN A 132 -0.63 5.39 10.68
C ASN A 132 0.82 5.88 10.88
N HIS A 133 1.08 7.11 10.45
CA HIS A 133 2.41 7.73 10.47
C HIS A 133 2.48 9.07 11.23
N PRO A 134 2.12 9.10 12.52
CA PRO A 134 2.14 10.33 13.30
C PRO A 134 3.58 10.80 13.45
N HIS A 135 3.87 12.04 13.02
CA HIS A 135 5.22 12.60 13.03
C HIS A 135 6.30 11.72 12.36
N MET A 136 5.92 10.95 11.34
CA MET A 136 6.78 9.98 10.63
C MET A 136 7.27 8.78 11.45
N ASP A 137 6.65 8.54 12.62
CA ASP A 137 6.68 7.22 13.24
C ASP A 137 5.80 6.24 12.45
N SER A 138 5.63 5.02 12.95
CA SER A 138 4.77 4.02 12.34
C SER A 138 4.01 3.26 13.42
N THR A 139 2.69 3.24 13.29
CA THR A 139 1.75 2.56 14.17
C THR A 139 0.74 1.78 13.36
N VAL A 140 0.02 0.87 14.02
CA VAL A 140 -1.24 0.33 13.51
C VAL A 140 -2.33 0.70 14.51
N GLU A 141 -3.33 1.43 14.06
CA GLU A 141 -4.49 1.83 14.86
C GLU A 141 -5.61 0.83 14.64
N ILE A 142 -6.30 0.43 15.72
CA ILE A 142 -7.48 -0.43 15.67
C ILE A 142 -8.70 0.41 16.01
N PHE A 143 -9.67 0.44 15.11
CA PHE A 143 -10.96 1.07 15.29
C PHE A 143 -12.08 0.03 15.26
N LYS A 144 -13.10 0.22 16.10
CA LYS A 144 -14.41 -0.40 15.90
C LYS A 144 -15.22 0.51 14.98
N PHE A 145 -15.83 -0.04 13.95
CA PHE A 145 -16.77 0.69 13.10
C PHE A 145 -18.18 0.65 13.70
N GLU A 146 -18.77 1.82 13.88
CA GLU A 146 -20.15 2.00 14.34
C GLU A 146 -21.01 2.45 13.15
N GLU A 147 -21.62 1.47 12.48
CA GLU A 147 -22.31 1.68 11.20
C GLU A 147 -23.44 2.70 11.28
N GLN A 148 -24.25 2.70 12.34
CA GLN A 148 -25.39 3.63 12.46
C GLN A 148 -24.94 5.09 12.63
N GLN A 149 -23.78 5.32 13.24
CA GLN A 149 -23.24 6.65 13.54
C GLN A 149 -22.26 7.12 12.46
N HIS A 150 -21.91 6.27 11.49
CA HIS A 150 -20.89 6.52 10.49
C HIS A 150 -19.59 7.01 11.17
N SER A 151 -19.15 6.27 12.18
CA SER A 151 -18.01 6.65 13.02
C SER A 151 -17.08 5.49 13.34
N LEU A 152 -15.85 5.86 13.73
CA LEU A 152 -14.79 4.96 14.14
C LEU A 152 -14.46 5.22 15.61
N VAL A 153 -14.62 4.20 16.44
CA VAL A 153 -14.22 4.24 17.85
C VAL A 153 -12.81 3.70 17.96
N HIS A 154 -11.84 4.55 18.31
CA HIS A 154 -10.46 4.11 18.51
C HIS A 154 -10.38 3.20 19.74
N LEU A 155 -9.76 2.04 19.57
CA LEU A 155 -9.60 1.04 20.63
C LEU A 155 -8.15 0.95 21.11
N LYS A 156 -7.21 0.99 20.18
CA LYS A 156 -5.81 0.66 20.47
C LYS A 156 -4.86 1.21 19.42
N THR A 157 -3.71 1.68 19.90
CA THR A 157 -2.52 1.95 19.09
C THR A 157 -1.50 0.84 19.29
N ILE A 158 -1.14 0.15 18.22
CA ILE A 158 -0.09 -0.86 18.22
C ILE A 158 1.24 -0.22 17.82
N LYS A 159 2.23 -0.39 18.68
CA LYS A 159 3.64 -0.01 18.46
C LYS A 159 4.53 -1.20 18.74
N HIS A 160 5.57 -1.37 17.94
CA HIS A 160 6.60 -2.36 18.21
C HIS A 160 7.93 -1.95 17.55
N LYS A 161 9.07 -2.36 18.14
CA LYS A 161 10.41 -2.03 17.61
C LYS A 161 10.66 -2.47 16.17
N LEU A 162 9.93 -3.49 15.70
CA LEU A 162 9.98 -3.99 14.32
C LEU A 162 8.98 -3.30 13.39
N LEU A 163 7.89 -2.74 13.91
CA LEU A 163 6.88 -2.01 13.14
C LEU A 163 7.39 -0.58 12.90
N LYS A 164 8.27 -0.44 11.92
CA LYS A 164 8.83 0.83 11.47
C LYS A 164 8.68 0.89 9.96
N SER A 165 8.30 2.03 9.40
CA SER A 165 8.07 2.14 7.95
C SER A 165 7.10 1.06 7.45
N VAL A 166 6.01 0.84 8.19
CA VAL A 166 4.96 -0.06 7.76
C VAL A 166 4.25 0.59 6.58
N ASN A 167 4.01 -0.16 5.51
CA ASN A 167 3.32 0.33 4.33
C ASN A 167 1.85 -0.11 4.38
N ASP A 168 1.63 -1.41 4.45
CA ASP A 168 0.30 -2.01 4.41
C ASP A 168 0.23 -3.24 5.34
N ILE A 169 -0.99 -3.67 5.64
CA ILE A 169 -1.31 -4.80 6.51
C ILE A 169 -2.42 -5.68 5.95
N VAL A 170 -2.43 -6.95 6.35
CA VAL A 170 -3.59 -7.83 6.15
C VAL A 170 -3.94 -8.53 7.45
N VAL A 171 -5.18 -8.36 7.90
CA VAL A 171 -5.67 -8.85 9.19
C VAL A 171 -6.29 -10.24 9.04
N LEU A 172 -5.87 -11.18 9.88
CA LEU A 172 -6.37 -12.57 9.89
C LEU A 172 -7.11 -12.93 11.19
N GLY A 173 -7.01 -12.09 12.21
CA GLY A 173 -7.70 -12.25 13.48
C GLY A 173 -7.72 -10.96 14.30
N ALA A 174 -8.44 -10.98 15.42
CA ALA A 174 -8.73 -9.79 16.22
C ALA A 174 -7.52 -9.02 16.75
N GLU A 175 -6.30 -9.58 16.72
CA GLU A 175 -5.05 -8.82 16.85
C GLU A 175 -3.91 -9.54 16.11
N GLN A 176 -4.21 -10.26 15.02
CA GLN A 176 -3.20 -10.98 14.23
C GLN A 176 -3.19 -10.46 12.79
N PHE A 177 -2.05 -9.94 12.35
CA PHE A 177 -1.89 -9.44 10.99
C PHE A 177 -0.48 -9.66 10.47
N TYR A 178 -0.35 -9.67 9.15
CA TYR A 178 0.93 -9.44 8.49
C TYR A 178 1.06 -7.98 8.13
N ALA A 179 2.29 -7.46 8.16
CA ALA A 179 2.61 -6.09 7.80
C ALA A 179 3.79 -6.06 6.85
N THR A 180 3.71 -5.27 5.79
CA THR A 180 4.85 -4.98 4.94
C THR A 180 5.62 -3.80 5.49
N ARG A 181 6.94 -3.93 5.45
CA ARG A 181 7.87 -2.87 5.80
C ARG A 181 8.59 -2.47 4.52
N ASP A 182 8.28 -1.28 4.01
CA ASP A 182 8.75 -0.80 2.71
C ASP A 182 10.19 -0.31 2.69
N HIS A 183 10.78 -0.02 3.86
CA HIS A 183 12.17 0.38 4.00
C HIS A 183 12.83 -0.23 5.23
N TYR A 184 14.10 -0.60 5.11
CA TYR A 184 14.93 -0.96 6.26
C TYR A 184 15.37 0.28 7.04
N PHE A 185 15.72 1.37 6.37
CA PHE A 185 16.08 2.62 7.03
C PHE A 185 14.86 3.53 7.21
N THR A 186 14.79 4.22 8.34
CA THR A 186 13.76 5.26 8.59
C THR A 186 14.28 6.67 8.30
N ASN A 187 15.58 6.82 8.07
CA ASN A 187 16.15 8.09 7.62
C ASN A 187 15.94 8.24 6.12
N PHE A 188 15.35 9.36 5.69
CA PHE A 188 15.05 9.63 4.29
C PHE A 188 16.24 9.38 3.34
N PHE A 189 17.42 9.92 3.61
CA PHE A 189 18.56 9.76 2.70
C PHE A 189 19.06 8.32 2.61
N LEU A 190 19.02 7.58 3.72
CA LEU A 190 19.39 6.17 3.74
C LEU A 190 18.33 5.29 3.06
N ALA A 191 17.05 5.64 3.16
CA ALA A 191 15.97 4.99 2.41
C ALA A 191 16.14 5.21 0.90
N GLN A 192 16.45 6.43 0.46
CA GLN A 192 16.77 6.69 -0.95
C GLN A 192 18.00 5.90 -1.43
N LEU A 193 19.03 5.78 -0.58
CA LEU A 193 20.21 4.98 -0.90
C LEU A 193 19.89 3.48 -0.97
N GLU A 194 19.06 2.99 -0.06
CA GLU A 194 18.56 1.61 -0.03
C GLU A 194 17.84 1.25 -1.33
N MET A 195 16.93 2.12 -1.80
CA MET A 195 16.23 1.96 -3.08
C MET A 195 17.17 2.07 -4.29
N PHE A 196 18.08 3.06 -4.27
CA PHE A 196 19.00 3.29 -5.37
C PHE A 196 19.96 2.12 -5.58
N LEU A 197 20.52 1.60 -4.48
CA LEU A 197 21.41 0.44 -4.49
C LEU A 197 20.66 -0.89 -4.60
N ASP A 198 19.35 -0.90 -4.36
CA ASP A 198 18.49 -2.09 -4.34
C ASP A 198 19.03 -3.16 -3.40
N LEU A 199 19.15 -2.76 -2.12
CA LEU A 199 19.72 -3.62 -1.08
C LEU A 199 18.81 -4.81 -0.74
N CYS A 200 17.54 -4.75 -1.16
CA CYS A 200 16.51 -5.75 -0.89
C CYS A 200 16.30 -6.04 0.61
N TRP A 201 16.38 -5.01 1.46
CA TRP A 201 16.30 -5.18 2.93
C TRP A 201 14.89 -5.02 3.49
N THR A 202 13.92 -4.77 2.63
CA THR A 202 12.50 -4.65 2.98
C THR A 202 11.94 -6.04 3.32
N SER A 203 10.86 -6.10 4.10
CA SER A 203 10.45 -7.35 4.78
C SER A 203 8.96 -7.42 5.08
N VAL A 204 8.48 -8.62 5.35
CA VAL A 204 7.13 -8.86 5.90
C VAL A 204 7.26 -9.29 7.36
N LEU A 205 6.43 -8.71 8.21
CA LEU A 205 6.34 -8.97 9.62
C LEU A 205 5.04 -9.70 9.93
N PHE A 206 5.07 -10.61 10.89
CA PHE A 206 3.87 -11.09 11.58
C PHE A 206 3.76 -10.37 12.91
N TYR A 207 2.55 -9.93 13.26
CA TYR A 207 2.22 -9.36 14.55
C TYR A 207 1.14 -10.18 15.26
N SER A 208 1.34 -10.37 16.56
CA SER A 208 0.33 -10.71 17.54
C SER A 208 0.69 -10.07 18.89
N PRO A 209 -0.21 -10.02 19.87
CA PRO A 209 0.12 -9.52 21.22
C PRO A 209 1.24 -10.32 21.91
N ARG A 210 1.46 -11.58 21.51
CA ARG A 210 2.44 -12.50 22.13
C ARG A 210 3.77 -12.56 21.40
N GLU A 211 3.75 -12.35 20.09
CA GLU A 211 4.91 -12.50 19.23
C GLU A 211 4.87 -11.52 18.07
N VAL A 212 6.00 -10.88 17.80
CA VAL A 212 6.22 -10.08 16.59
C VAL A 212 7.53 -10.53 15.97
N LYS A 213 7.48 -11.01 14.72
CA LYS A 213 8.64 -11.60 14.04
C LYS A 213 8.69 -11.24 12.56
N VAL A 214 9.89 -11.28 11.98
CA VAL A 214 10.06 -11.18 10.53
C VAL A 214 9.77 -12.54 9.91
N VAL A 215 8.86 -12.60 8.96
CA VAL A 215 8.41 -13.86 8.32
C VAL A 215 8.80 -13.98 6.85
N ALA A 216 9.19 -12.87 6.20
CA ALA A 216 9.81 -12.88 4.88
C ALA A 216 10.75 -11.68 4.72
N LYS A 217 11.79 -11.81 3.89
CA LYS A 217 12.81 -10.79 3.62
C LYS A 217 13.23 -10.86 2.14
N GLY A 218 14.00 -9.88 1.69
CA GLY A 218 14.63 -9.93 0.38
C GLY A 218 13.82 -9.27 -0.72
N PHE A 219 12.90 -8.36 -0.36
CA PHE A 219 12.10 -7.61 -1.32
C PHE A 219 12.79 -6.28 -1.62
N SER A 220 12.69 -5.80 -2.87
CA SER A 220 13.21 -4.50 -3.28
C SER A 220 12.40 -3.35 -2.66
N SER A 221 11.07 -3.47 -2.61
CA SER A 221 10.16 -2.58 -1.88
C SER A 221 8.82 -3.28 -1.62
N ALA A 222 8.72 -3.97 -0.47
CA ALA A 222 7.49 -4.61 -0.03
C ALA A 222 6.41 -3.55 0.26
N ASN A 223 5.24 -3.67 -0.37
CA ASN A 223 4.22 -2.63 -0.38
C ASN A 223 2.84 -3.24 -0.07
N GLY A 224 1.85 -3.21 -0.96
CA GLY A 224 0.55 -3.88 -0.74
C GLY A 224 0.65 -5.36 -0.33
N ILE A 225 -0.22 -5.80 0.58
CA ILE A 225 -0.28 -7.18 1.09
C ILE A 225 -1.73 -7.65 1.25
N THR A 226 -2.04 -8.85 0.77
CA THR A 226 -3.40 -9.42 0.93
C THR A 226 -3.37 -10.94 1.09
N VAL A 227 -4.54 -11.54 1.28
CA VAL A 227 -4.71 -12.96 1.64
C VAL A 227 -5.72 -13.64 0.72
N SER A 228 -5.50 -14.93 0.44
CA SER A 228 -6.49 -15.74 -0.29
C SER A 228 -7.77 -15.94 0.53
N PRO A 229 -8.94 -16.15 -0.11
CA PRO A 229 -10.20 -16.37 0.61
C PRO A 229 -10.16 -17.53 1.61
N ASP A 230 -9.40 -18.59 1.32
CA ASP A 230 -9.20 -19.73 2.21
C ASP A 230 -8.11 -19.52 3.28
N LYS A 231 -7.50 -18.33 3.29
CA LYS A 231 -6.45 -17.88 4.21
C LYS A 231 -5.15 -18.69 4.17
N LYS A 232 -4.92 -19.48 3.12
CA LYS A 232 -3.71 -20.31 2.98
C LYS A 232 -2.55 -19.60 2.31
N TYR A 233 -2.82 -18.55 1.55
CA TYR A 233 -1.80 -17.85 0.78
C TYR A 233 -1.80 -16.35 1.10
N ILE A 234 -0.60 -15.79 1.25
CA ILE A 234 -0.37 -14.35 1.37
C ILE A 234 0.26 -13.86 0.08
N TYR A 235 -0.26 -12.75 -0.45
CA TYR A 235 0.25 -12.07 -1.63
C TYR A 235 0.94 -10.79 -1.21
N VAL A 236 2.17 -10.57 -1.69
CA VAL A 236 2.97 -9.38 -1.33
C VAL A 236 3.45 -8.72 -2.60
N ALA A 237 3.13 -7.44 -2.79
CA ALA A 237 3.66 -6.63 -3.87
C ALA A 237 5.11 -6.23 -3.57
N ASP A 238 6.01 -6.47 -4.52
CA ASP A 238 7.38 -5.94 -4.53
C ASP A 238 7.50 -4.95 -5.69
N VAL A 239 7.26 -3.67 -5.39
CA VAL A 239 6.94 -2.65 -6.39
C VAL A 239 8.15 -2.32 -7.27
N LEU A 240 9.33 -2.16 -6.68
CA LEU A 240 10.55 -1.88 -7.44
C LEU A 240 11.02 -3.10 -8.25
N ALA A 241 10.70 -4.32 -7.80
CA ALA A 241 10.97 -5.54 -8.54
C ALA A 241 9.91 -5.88 -9.61
N LYS A 242 8.74 -5.21 -9.57
CA LYS A 242 7.58 -5.40 -10.46
C LYS A 242 6.97 -6.78 -10.37
N ASN A 243 6.90 -7.31 -9.15
CA ASN A 243 6.44 -8.67 -8.91
C ASN A 243 5.39 -8.73 -7.80
N ILE A 244 4.60 -9.79 -7.82
CA ILE A 244 3.76 -10.22 -6.70
C ILE A 244 4.28 -11.57 -6.23
N HIS A 245 4.61 -11.67 -4.95
CA HIS A 245 5.08 -12.89 -4.32
C HIS A 245 3.88 -13.64 -3.74
N VAL A 246 3.74 -14.92 -4.10
CA VAL A 246 2.75 -15.84 -3.54
C VAL A 246 3.44 -16.67 -2.46
N MET A 247 2.99 -16.51 -1.23
CA MET A 247 3.56 -17.12 -0.03
C MET A 247 2.56 -18.11 0.57
N GLU A 248 3.00 -19.32 0.90
CA GLU A 248 2.24 -20.26 1.73
C GLU A 248 2.28 -19.82 3.19
N LYS A 249 1.10 -19.80 3.82
CA LYS A 249 0.93 -19.45 5.24
C LYS A 249 0.86 -20.71 6.10
N HIS A 250 1.86 -20.94 6.93
CA HIS A 250 1.89 -22.06 7.87
C HIS A 250 1.06 -21.79 9.14
N ASP A 251 0.77 -22.83 9.91
CA ASP A 251 -0.01 -22.73 11.16
C ASP A 251 0.71 -21.93 12.25
N ASN A 252 2.05 -21.91 12.21
CA ASN A 252 2.90 -21.12 13.10
C ASN A 252 3.10 -19.66 12.62
N TRP A 253 2.32 -19.22 11.63
CA TRP A 253 2.37 -17.90 11.00
C TRP A 253 3.63 -17.60 10.18
N ASP A 254 4.53 -18.56 9.98
CA ASP A 254 5.64 -18.39 9.04
C ASP A 254 5.14 -18.40 7.60
N LEU A 255 5.91 -17.75 6.73
CA LEU A 255 5.64 -17.69 5.30
C LEU A 255 6.72 -18.43 4.51
N THR A 256 6.33 -19.16 3.48
CA THR A 256 7.27 -19.76 2.52
C THR A 256 6.91 -19.33 1.11
N GLN A 257 7.88 -18.81 0.36
CA GLN A 257 7.65 -18.40 -1.01
C GLN A 257 7.39 -19.59 -1.92
N LEU A 258 6.20 -19.63 -2.54
CA LEU A 258 5.82 -20.64 -3.51
C LEU A 258 6.13 -20.21 -4.94
N LYS A 259 5.74 -18.98 -5.30
CA LYS A 259 5.87 -18.47 -6.66
C LYS A 259 6.05 -16.95 -6.65
N VAL A 260 6.71 -16.45 -7.68
CA VAL A 260 6.78 -15.02 -7.99
C VAL A 260 6.07 -14.78 -9.31
N LEU A 261 5.00 -13.99 -9.30
CA LEU A 261 4.31 -13.51 -10.50
C LEU A 261 5.01 -12.24 -10.95
N ARG A 262 5.55 -12.25 -12.18
CA ARG A 262 6.22 -11.07 -12.74
C ARG A 262 5.22 -10.29 -13.58
N ILE A 263 5.00 -9.02 -13.27
CA ILE A 263 4.14 -8.16 -14.06
C ILE A 263 4.93 -7.68 -15.28
N ARG A 264 4.85 -8.45 -16.37
CA ARG A 264 5.56 -8.19 -17.63
C ARG A 264 4.63 -8.41 -18.81
N ASN A 265 4.98 -7.81 -19.95
CA ASN A 265 4.28 -8.02 -21.23
C ASN A 265 2.77 -7.79 -21.16
N ILE A 266 2.31 -6.88 -20.29
CA ILE A 266 0.88 -6.58 -20.10
C ILE A 266 0.21 -6.02 -21.37
N LEU A 267 1.02 -5.50 -22.31
CA LEU A 267 0.58 -5.03 -23.64
C LEU A 267 0.80 -6.05 -24.76
N SER A 268 1.15 -7.29 -24.45
CA SER A 268 1.29 -8.33 -25.48
C SER A 268 -0.10 -8.77 -25.98
N GLU A 269 -0.18 -9.35 -27.18
CA GLU A 269 -1.46 -9.83 -27.76
C GLU A 269 -2.16 -10.89 -26.90
N LYS A 270 -1.43 -11.57 -26.00
CA LYS A 270 -1.95 -12.59 -25.07
C LYS A 270 -1.30 -12.43 -23.70
N PRO A 271 -1.69 -11.41 -22.92
CA PRO A 271 -1.05 -11.15 -21.64
C PRO A 271 -1.56 -12.15 -20.58
N GLU A 272 -0.69 -12.56 -19.66
CA GLU A 272 -1.09 -13.41 -18.51
C GLU A 272 -1.93 -12.63 -17.48
N ILE A 273 -1.87 -11.29 -17.54
CA ILE A 273 -2.56 -10.33 -16.66
C ILE A 273 -3.23 -9.29 -17.57
N SER A 274 -4.53 -9.05 -17.43
CA SER A 274 -5.23 -8.00 -18.18
C SER A 274 -5.00 -6.62 -17.57
N THR A 275 -5.07 -5.58 -18.40
CA THR A 275 -5.18 -4.19 -17.94
C THR A 275 -6.65 -3.81 -18.00
N GLU A 276 -7.25 -3.50 -16.86
CA GLU A 276 -8.66 -3.06 -16.78
C GLU A 276 -8.78 -1.54 -16.96
N TYR A 277 -7.84 -0.77 -16.42
CA TYR A 277 -7.78 0.69 -16.58
C TYR A 277 -6.33 1.16 -16.70
N ALA A 278 -6.10 2.12 -17.58
CA ALA A 278 -4.83 2.79 -17.76
C ALA A 278 -5.05 4.18 -18.38
N ASN A 279 -4.48 5.22 -17.76
CA ASN A 279 -4.41 6.55 -18.35
C ASN A 279 -3.04 7.18 -18.09
N ASN A 280 -2.71 8.24 -18.82
CA ASN A 280 -1.39 8.89 -18.78
C ASN A 280 -1.24 9.99 -17.70
N GLY A 281 -2.16 10.07 -16.73
CA GLY A 281 -2.19 11.15 -15.73
C GLY A 281 -3.19 12.27 -16.03
N SER A 282 -3.85 12.29 -17.20
CA SER A 282 -4.83 13.31 -17.58
C SER A 282 -6.10 13.33 -16.71
N VAL A 283 -6.53 12.17 -16.21
CA VAL A 283 -7.75 11.99 -15.39
C VAL A 283 -7.38 11.64 -13.96
N LEU A 284 -6.62 10.55 -13.79
CA LEU A 284 -6.16 10.03 -12.50
C LEU A 284 -4.63 9.95 -12.51
N GLN A 285 -3.97 10.26 -11.39
CA GLN A 285 -2.51 10.32 -11.26
C GLN A 285 -2.07 9.47 -10.06
N GLY A 286 -1.09 8.59 -10.25
CA GLY A 286 -0.49 7.82 -9.16
C GLY A 286 -1.43 6.80 -8.53
N SER A 287 -2.13 6.01 -9.35
CA SER A 287 -3.00 4.92 -8.86
C SER A 287 -2.22 3.92 -8.00
N SER A 288 -2.74 3.61 -6.81
CA SER A 288 -2.09 2.75 -5.80
C SER A 288 -2.88 1.48 -5.51
N VAL A 289 -4.21 1.59 -5.48
CA VAL A 289 -5.13 0.50 -5.14
C VAL A 289 -6.26 0.40 -6.16
N ALA A 290 -6.76 -0.81 -6.37
CA ALA A 290 -7.97 -1.05 -7.14
C ALA A 290 -8.76 -2.22 -6.55
N SER A 291 -10.06 -2.01 -6.34
CA SER A 291 -10.95 -3.00 -5.72
C SER A 291 -12.27 -3.10 -6.49
N VAL A 292 -12.79 -4.33 -6.64
CA VAL A 292 -14.00 -4.61 -7.42
C VAL A 292 -15.12 -5.13 -6.53
N TYR A 293 -16.33 -4.59 -6.70
CA TYR A 293 -17.53 -5.07 -6.03
C TYR A 293 -18.72 -5.04 -7.01
N GLN A 294 -19.32 -6.21 -7.27
CA GLN A 294 -20.51 -6.36 -8.13
C GLN A 294 -20.42 -5.61 -9.48
N GLY A 295 -19.29 -5.72 -10.18
CA GLY A 295 -19.06 -5.04 -11.47
C GLY A 295 -18.72 -3.55 -11.36
N LYS A 296 -18.50 -3.03 -10.15
CA LYS A 296 -18.04 -1.67 -9.89
C LYS A 296 -16.55 -1.72 -9.53
N LEU A 297 -15.73 -0.93 -10.21
CA LEU A 297 -14.30 -0.80 -9.96
C LEU A 297 -14.01 0.53 -9.27
N LEU A 298 -13.40 0.49 -8.09
CA LEU A 298 -12.81 1.65 -7.43
C LEU A 298 -11.31 1.67 -7.69
N ILE A 299 -10.76 2.84 -8.00
CA ILE A 299 -9.31 3.07 -8.15
C ILE A 299 -8.91 4.23 -7.26
N GLY A 300 -8.05 3.96 -6.29
CA GLY A 300 -7.46 4.95 -5.40
C GLY A 300 -6.10 5.43 -5.89
N THR A 301 -5.60 6.53 -5.34
CA THR A 301 -4.28 7.09 -5.66
C THR A 301 -3.51 7.47 -4.42
N VAL A 302 -2.18 7.48 -4.50
CA VAL A 302 -1.33 7.86 -3.35
C VAL A 302 -1.64 9.27 -2.84
N PHE A 303 -1.84 10.24 -3.74
CA PHE A 303 -1.90 11.67 -3.38
C PHE A 303 -2.94 12.50 -4.15
N HIS A 304 -3.65 11.93 -5.13
CA HIS A 304 -4.55 12.66 -6.03
C HIS A 304 -6.01 12.29 -5.74
N LYS A 305 -6.81 12.04 -6.77
CA LYS A 305 -8.24 11.72 -6.67
C LYS A 305 -8.50 10.22 -6.58
N ALA A 306 -9.76 9.83 -6.56
CA ALA A 306 -10.19 8.45 -6.79
C ALA A 306 -11.14 8.38 -7.99
N LEU A 307 -11.21 7.21 -8.61
CA LEU A 307 -12.04 6.92 -9.77
C LEU A 307 -13.01 5.78 -9.46
N TYR A 308 -14.24 5.91 -9.92
CA TYR A 308 -15.25 4.85 -9.93
C TYR A 308 -15.59 4.52 -11.39
N CYS A 309 -15.62 3.23 -11.73
CA CYS A 309 -15.97 2.74 -13.06
C CYS A 309 -16.98 1.59 -12.99
N VAL A 310 -17.70 1.36 -14.09
CA VAL A 310 -18.55 0.18 -14.26
C VAL A 310 -17.88 -0.76 -15.27
N LEU A 311 -17.73 -2.02 -14.89
CA LEU A 311 -17.12 -3.10 -15.69
C LEU A 311 -18.16 -3.81 -16.57
#